data_AF-A0A496VWJ5-F1
#
_entry.id   AF-A0A496VWJ5-F1
#
_cell.length_a   1.000
_cell.length_b   1.000
_cell.length_c   1.000
_cell.angle_alpha   90.00
_cell.angle_beta   90.00
_cell.angle_gamma   90.00
#
_symmetry.space_group_name_H-M   'P 1'
#
loop_
_entity.id
_entity.type
_entity.pdbx_description
1 polymer ?
#
loop_
_entity_poly.entity_id
_entity_poly.type
_entity_poly.pdbx_seq_one_letter_code
_entity_poly.pdbx_strand_id
1 'polypeptide(L)'
;MVWNGVYIPLGYKYDLSVMMEDILVMLEKLGKSSSGMHKVHWPSNTFSSIWNLQWEENHLEIDTKWFSLVGYTEALLLQRSVLKIDKNSFTQEWKRLLGNILLALEECGYRSVMLPGMKRLERQHNIISGEGILYR
;
A
#
# COMPACT_ATOMS: atom_id res chain seq x y z
N MET A 1 0.50 -2.50 9.00
CA MET A 1 -0.56 -3.10 8.15
C MET A 1 -0.98 -4.43 8.77
N VAL A 2 -2.19 -4.92 8.51
CA VAL A 2 -2.63 -6.26 8.97
C VAL A 2 -2.98 -7.12 7.76
N TRP A 3 -2.47 -8.35 7.74
CA TRP A 3 -2.62 -9.33 6.66
C TRP A 3 -3.22 -10.62 7.21
N ASN A 4 -4.46 -10.95 6.83
CA ASN A 4 -5.18 -12.13 7.37
C ASN A 4 -5.11 -12.22 8.92
N GLY A 5 -5.20 -11.08 9.61
CA GLY A 5 -5.11 -10.98 11.07
C GLY A 5 -3.68 -11.00 11.64
N VAL A 6 -2.65 -11.08 10.80
CA VAL A 6 -1.23 -11.03 11.19
C VAL A 6 -0.70 -9.63 10.95
N TYR A 7 -0.09 -9.02 11.97
CA TYR A 7 0.52 -7.71 11.83
C TYR A 7 1.80 -7.79 10.97
N ILE A 8 1.89 -6.89 9.99
CA ILE A 8 3.10 -6.63 9.21
C ILE A 8 3.74 -5.34 9.76
N PRO A 9 4.91 -5.43 10.42
CA PRO A 9 5.68 -4.25 10.82
C PRO A 9 6.31 -3.61 9.59
N LEU A 10 5.86 -2.40 9.26
CA LEU A 10 6.48 -1.57 8.24
C LEU A 10 7.22 -0.42 8.92
N GLY A 11 8.50 -0.25 8.60
CA GLY A 11 9.31 0.84 9.10
C GLY A 11 8.96 2.15 8.38
N TYR A 12 8.20 3.02 9.04
CA TYR A 12 7.74 4.29 8.45
C TYR A 12 8.87 5.22 7.96
N LYS A 13 10.08 5.11 8.54
CA LYS A 13 11.24 5.95 8.20
C LYS A 13 11.99 5.50 6.94
N TYR A 14 12.07 4.20 6.67
CA TYR A 14 12.94 3.64 5.63
C TYR A 14 12.18 2.86 4.56
N ASP A 15 11.12 2.14 4.94
CA ASP A 15 10.38 1.28 4.01
C ASP A 15 9.47 2.12 3.13
N LEU A 16 8.73 3.05 3.73
CA LEU A 16 7.79 3.88 2.99
C LEU A 16 8.45 4.72 1.92
N SER A 17 9.64 5.28 2.19
CA SER A 17 10.36 6.09 1.20
C SER A 17 10.71 5.31 -0.06
N VAL A 18 11.02 4.02 0.05
CA VAL A 18 11.38 3.19 -1.12
C VAL A 18 10.17 2.51 -1.76
N MET A 19 9.08 2.34 -1.02
CA MET A 19 7.85 1.71 -1.50
C MET A 19 6.86 2.71 -2.14
N MET A 20 7.09 4.02 -1.98
CA MET A 20 6.05 5.02 -2.27
C MET A 20 5.62 5.04 -3.74
N GLU A 21 6.57 4.91 -4.65
CA GLU A 21 6.29 4.86 -6.08
C GLU A 21 5.46 3.61 -6.44
N ASP A 22 5.85 2.45 -5.92
CA ASP A 22 5.13 1.19 -6.12
C ASP A 22 3.70 1.22 -5.55
N ILE A 23 3.51 1.83 -4.38
CA ILE A 23 2.18 2.04 -3.78
C ILE A 23 1.31 2.90 -4.72
N LEU A 24 1.83 4.02 -5.24
CA LEU A 24 1.07 4.89 -6.13
C LEU A 24 0.71 4.20 -7.44
N VAL A 25 1.65 3.45 -8.04
CA VAL A 25 1.38 2.67 -9.26
C VAL A 25 0.32 1.60 -9.01
N MET A 26 0.40 0.90 -7.89
CA MET A 26 -0.57 -0.12 -7.50
C MET A 26 -1.98 0.46 -7.35
N LEU A 27 -2.13 1.55 -6.60
CA LEU A 27 -3.42 2.23 -6.38
C LEU A 27 -4.01 2.75 -7.69
N GLU A 28 -3.17 3.31 -8.57
CA GLU A 28 -3.60 3.77 -9.90
C GLU A 28 -4.14 2.65 -10.76
N LYS A 29 -3.53 1.46 -10.72
CA LYS A 29 -4.01 0.30 -11.49
C LYS A 29 -5.33 -0.24 -10.93
N LEU A 30 -5.46 -0.33 -9.62
CA LEU A 30 -6.70 -0.77 -8.97
C LEU A 30 -7.87 0.18 -9.24
N GLY A 31 -7.61 1.48 -9.36
CA GLY A 31 -8.62 2.50 -9.67
C GLY A 31 -8.98 2.66 -11.15
N LYS A 32 -8.10 2.28 -12.08
CA LYS A 32 -8.31 2.49 -13.53
C LYS A 32 -9.19 1.44 -14.20
N SER A 33 -9.28 0.24 -13.65
CA SER A 33 -9.95 -0.89 -14.31
C SER A 33 -10.76 -1.70 -13.32
N SER A 34 -11.95 -2.15 -13.75
CA SER A 34 -12.80 -3.03 -12.95
C SER A 34 -12.15 -4.40 -12.74
N SER A 35 -11.36 -4.89 -13.70
CA SER A 35 -10.57 -6.12 -13.56
C SER A 35 -9.13 -5.94 -14.04
N GLY A 36 -8.24 -6.82 -13.59
CA GLY A 36 -6.85 -6.79 -14.02
C GLY A 36 -5.90 -7.59 -13.13
N MET A 37 -4.63 -7.53 -13.50
CA MET A 37 -3.54 -8.13 -12.73
C MET A 37 -2.38 -7.14 -12.60
N HIS A 38 -1.70 -7.17 -11.46
CA HIS A 38 -0.50 -6.38 -11.24
C HIS A 38 0.44 -7.08 -10.27
N LYS A 39 1.73 -7.04 -10.59
CA LYS A 39 2.78 -7.52 -9.70
C LYS A 39 3.49 -6.32 -9.07
N VAL A 40 3.62 -6.34 -7.76
CA VAL A 40 4.38 -5.35 -7.00
C VAL A 40 5.58 -6.04 -6.36
N HIS A 41 6.74 -5.41 -6.49
CA HIS A 41 7.99 -5.85 -5.88
C HIS A 41 8.32 -4.89 -4.76
N TRP A 42 8.32 -5.36 -3.52
CA TRP A 42 8.68 -4.53 -2.37
C TRP A 42 10.19 -4.65 -2.12
N PRO A 43 10.97 -3.57 -2.34
CA PRO A 43 12.43 -3.64 -2.30
C PRO A 43 13.02 -3.41 -0.89
N SER A 44 12.18 -3.29 0.14
CA SER A 44 12.68 -2.96 1.49
C SER A 44 13.52 -4.11 2.07
N ASN A 45 14.62 -3.74 2.73
CA ASN A 45 15.47 -4.68 3.46
C ASN A 45 14.76 -5.34 4.65
N THR A 46 13.80 -4.65 5.26
CA THR A 46 13.04 -5.12 6.43
C THR A 46 11.66 -5.65 6.06
N PHE A 47 11.22 -5.41 4.83
CA PHE A 47 9.97 -5.88 4.25
C PHE A 47 10.17 -6.16 2.74
N SER A 48 10.75 -7.32 2.43
CA SER A 48 10.92 -7.78 1.05
C SER A 48 9.90 -8.85 0.72
N SER A 49 9.05 -8.55 -0.27
CA SER A 49 8.07 -9.50 -0.78
C SER A 49 7.66 -9.17 -2.22
N ILE A 50 7.11 -10.15 -2.91
CA ILE A 50 6.39 -9.95 -4.18
C ILE A 50 4.91 -10.17 -3.91
N TRP A 51 4.09 -9.22 -4.34
CA TRP A 51 2.65 -9.34 -4.31
C TRP A 51 2.12 -9.48 -5.74
N ASN A 52 1.36 -10.54 -5.98
CA ASN A 52 0.63 -10.75 -7.23
C ASN A 52 -0.83 -10.44 -6.98
N LEU A 53 -1.26 -9.27 -7.43
CA LEU A 53 -2.63 -8.80 -7.33
C LEU A 53 -3.41 -9.26 -8.56
N GLN A 54 -4.60 -9.78 -8.31
CA GLN A 54 -5.63 -10.03 -9.32
C GLN A 54 -6.95 -9.49 -8.78
N TRP A 55 -7.68 -8.75 -9.61
CA TRP A 55 -8.96 -8.20 -9.20
C TRP A 55 -10.01 -8.33 -10.30
N GLU A 56 -11.26 -8.43 -9.85
CA GLU A 56 -12.45 -8.38 -10.67
C GLU A 56 -13.57 -7.68 -9.89
N GLU A 57 -14.11 -6.63 -10.49
CA GLU A 57 -15.03 -5.68 -9.88
C GLU A 57 -14.48 -5.13 -8.55
N ASN A 58 -15.09 -5.54 -7.43
CA ASN A 58 -14.72 -5.18 -6.07
C ASN A 58 -13.98 -6.31 -5.33
N HIS A 59 -13.68 -7.44 -5.97
CA HIS A 59 -12.93 -8.53 -5.36
C HIS A 59 -11.45 -8.37 -5.69
N LEU A 60 -10.61 -8.35 -4.66
CA LEU A 60 -9.16 -8.31 -4.78
C LEU A 60 -8.57 -9.56 -4.11
N GLU A 61 -7.78 -10.30 -4.88
CA GLU A 61 -6.95 -11.39 -4.41
C GLU A 61 -5.48 -10.98 -4.53
N ILE A 62 -4.70 -11.21 -3.48
CA ILE A 62 -3.27 -10.94 -3.46
C ILE A 62 -2.54 -12.19 -2.99
N ASP A 63 -1.76 -12.80 -3.88
CA ASP A 63 -0.86 -13.90 -3.56
C ASP A 63 0.57 -13.38 -3.34
N THR A 64 1.17 -13.77 -2.22
CA THR A 64 2.43 -13.21 -1.75
C THR A 64 3.56 -14.23 -1.70
N LYS A 65 4.74 -13.76 -2.09
CA LYS A 65 6.01 -14.44 -1.83
C LYS A 65 6.82 -13.58 -0.88
N TRP A 66 7.03 -14.07 0.33
CA TRP A 66 7.80 -13.39 1.36
C TRP A 66 9.29 -13.76 1.20
N PHE A 67 10.19 -12.78 1.39
CA PHE A 67 11.64 -12.99 1.33
C PHE A 67 12.36 -12.51 2.59
N SER A 68 11.98 -11.35 3.12
CA SER A 68 12.55 -10.79 4.34
C SER A 68 11.46 -10.06 5.11
N LEU A 69 11.26 -10.45 6.37
CA LEU A 69 10.27 -9.84 7.27
C LEU A 69 10.89 -9.67 8.66
N VAL A 70 11.06 -8.42 9.09
CA VAL A 70 11.42 -8.14 10.48
C VAL A 70 10.24 -8.45 11.40
N GLY A 71 10.51 -8.94 12.61
CA GLY A 71 9.47 -9.14 13.64
C GLY A 71 8.97 -10.57 13.82
N TYR A 72 9.65 -11.57 13.23
CA TYR A 72 9.41 -13.00 13.44
C TYR A 72 7.99 -13.50 13.09
N THR A 73 7.22 -12.76 12.29
CA THR A 73 5.87 -13.15 11.84
C THR A 73 5.87 -13.96 10.54
N GLU A 74 7.03 -14.20 9.94
CA GLU A 74 7.20 -14.86 8.64
C GLU A 74 6.53 -16.23 8.57
N ALA A 75 6.71 -17.08 9.59
CA ALA A 75 6.08 -18.40 9.62
C ALA A 75 4.54 -18.34 9.54
N LEU A 76 3.93 -17.35 10.18
CA LEU A 76 2.48 -17.14 10.14
C LEU A 76 2.01 -16.57 8.80
N LEU A 77 2.81 -15.67 8.22
CA LEU A 77 2.52 -15.04 6.92
C LEU A 77 2.68 -16.02 5.76
N LEU A 78 3.66 -16.95 5.84
CA LEU A 78 3.84 -18.04 4.87
C LEU A 78 2.64 -18.99 4.84
N GLN A 79 2.03 -19.27 6.00
CA GLN A 79 0.83 -20.11 6.07
C GLN A 79 -0.44 -19.41 5.55
N ARG A 80 -0.38 -18.07 5.38
CA ARG A 80 -1.52 -17.22 5.01
C ARG A 80 -1.16 -16.29 3.83
N SER A 81 -0.48 -16.83 2.82
CA SER A 81 0.09 -16.07 1.71
C SER A 81 -0.95 -15.41 0.80
N VAL A 82 -2.18 -15.90 0.78
CA VAL A 82 -3.27 -15.36 -0.06
C VAL A 82 -4.21 -14.50 0.78
N LEU A 83 -4.35 -13.23 0.43
CA LEU A 83 -5.35 -12.31 0.99
C LEU A 83 -6.50 -12.16 -0.01
N LYS A 84 -7.74 -12.35 0.45
CA LYS A 84 -8.95 -12.05 -0.30
C LYS A 84 -9.72 -10.97 0.44
N ILE A 85 -9.95 -9.84 -0.22
CA ILE A 85 -10.53 -8.65 0.40
C ILE A 85 -11.33 -7.84 -0.62
N ASP A 86 -12.25 -7.01 -0.13
CA ASP A 86 -12.86 -5.97 -0.94
C ASP A 86 -11.81 -4.96 -1.41
N LYS A 87 -11.82 -4.67 -2.72
CA LYS A 87 -10.87 -3.78 -3.39
C LYS A 87 -10.93 -2.37 -2.81
N ASN A 88 -12.13 -1.87 -2.49
CA ASN A 88 -12.30 -0.52 -1.94
C ASN A 88 -11.78 -0.44 -0.49
N SER A 89 -12.07 -1.47 0.30
CA SER A 89 -11.56 -1.59 1.67
C SER A 89 -10.04 -1.61 1.66
N PHE A 90 -9.43 -2.38 0.76
CA PHE A 90 -7.98 -2.41 0.60
C PHE A 90 -7.40 -1.05 0.18
N THR A 91 -8.01 -0.33 -0.78
CA THR A 91 -7.50 0.99 -1.19
C THR A 91 -7.66 2.04 -0.09
N GLN A 92 -8.72 1.97 0.72
CA GLN A 92 -8.97 2.85 1.86
C GLN A 92 -7.91 2.78 2.96
N GLU A 93 -7.29 1.61 3.17
CA GLU A 93 -6.18 1.45 4.12
C GLU A 93 -4.98 2.34 3.80
N TRP A 94 -4.82 2.76 2.54
CA TRP A 94 -3.71 3.61 2.14
C TRP A 94 -3.99 5.09 2.37
N LYS A 95 -5.24 5.52 2.50
CA LYS A 95 -5.57 6.96 2.49
C LYS A 95 -4.87 7.73 3.61
N ARG A 96 -4.97 7.25 4.85
CA ARG A 96 -4.34 7.94 6.00
C ARG A 96 -2.83 7.97 5.88
N LEU A 97 -2.23 6.92 5.32
CA LEU A 97 -0.80 6.89 5.01
C LEU A 97 -0.42 8.01 4.04
N LEU A 98 -1.12 8.13 2.91
CA LEU A 98 -0.86 9.18 1.92
C LEU A 98 -1.08 10.57 2.53
N GLY A 99 -2.14 10.75 3.32
CA GLY A 99 -2.44 12.01 4.01
C GLY A 99 -1.35 12.42 5.01
N ASN A 100 -0.83 11.49 5.81
CA ASN A 100 0.26 11.76 6.74
C ASN A 100 1.55 12.19 6.00
N ILE A 101 1.83 11.59 4.84
CA ILE A 101 2.99 11.97 4.02
C ILE A 101 2.79 13.36 3.43
N LEU A 102 1.59 13.68 2.92
CA LEU A 102 1.26 15.03 2.43
C LEU A 102 1.45 16.09 3.52
N LEU A 103 0.89 15.85 4.70
CA LEU A 103 1.00 16.76 5.84
C LEU A 103 2.47 16.97 6.25
N ALA A 104 3.26 15.89 6.33
CA ALA A 104 4.68 16.00 6.66
C ALA A 104 5.46 16.81 5.60
N LEU A 105 5.14 16.65 4.30
CA LEU A 105 5.75 17.43 3.23
C LEU A 105 5.39 18.92 3.34
N GLU A 106 4.12 19.24 3.63
CA GLU A 106 3.65 20.61 3.83
C GLU A 106 4.32 21.28 5.04
N GLU A 107 4.44 20.56 6.17
CA GLU A 107 5.14 21.03 7.37
C GLU A 107 6.62 21.31 7.12
N CYS A 108 7.24 20.56 6.21
CA CYS A 108 8.61 20.82 5.75
C CYS A 108 8.72 21.99 4.75
N GLY A 109 7.60 22.64 4.41
CA GLY A 109 7.54 23.78 3.50
C GLY A 109 7.46 23.40 2.01
N TYR A 110 7.31 22.12 1.68
CA TYR A 110 7.09 21.69 0.29
C TYR A 110 5.67 22.06 -0.15
N ARG A 111 5.54 22.38 -1.44
CA ARG A 111 4.25 22.61 -2.09
C ARG A 111 4.19 21.81 -3.37
N SER A 112 2.99 21.43 -3.80
CA SER A 112 2.79 20.62 -5.00
C SER A 112 3.22 21.30 -6.30
N VAL A 113 3.33 22.63 -6.30
CA VAL A 113 3.94 23.41 -7.40
C VAL A 113 5.44 23.13 -7.53
N MET A 114 6.13 22.88 -6.43
CA MET A 114 7.58 22.68 -6.36
C MET A 114 7.99 21.20 -6.47
N LEU A 115 7.08 20.28 -6.18
CA LEU A 115 7.36 18.83 -6.15
C LEU A 115 6.28 18.07 -6.95
N PRO A 116 6.52 17.76 -8.24
CA PRO A 116 5.52 17.09 -9.10
C PRO A 116 4.98 15.77 -8.53
N GLY A 117 5.81 15.01 -7.80
CA GLY A 117 5.39 13.79 -7.10
C GLY A 117 4.29 14.03 -6.06
N MET A 118 4.26 15.22 -5.44
CA MET A 118 3.24 15.59 -4.46
C MET A 118 1.87 15.76 -5.13
N LYS A 119 1.80 16.31 -6.36
CA LYS A 119 0.54 16.36 -7.12
C LYS A 119 -0.05 14.98 -7.36
N ARG A 120 0.80 13.99 -7.66
CA ARG A 120 0.36 12.61 -7.86
C ARG A 120 -0.17 12.00 -6.56
N LEU A 121 0.52 12.27 -5.45
CA LEU A 121 0.11 11.84 -4.12
C LEU A 121 -1.24 12.46 -3.71
N GLU A 122 -1.40 13.78 -3.87
CA GLU A 122 -2.66 14.51 -3.63
C GLU A 122 -3.81 13.91 -4.44
N ARG A 123 -3.58 13.65 -5.73
CA ARG A 123 -4.58 13.04 -6.61
C ARG A 123 -5.02 11.67 -6.09
N GLN A 124 -4.07 10.79 -5.73
CA GLN A 124 -4.43 9.47 -5.21
C GLN A 124 -5.17 9.56 -3.88
N HIS A 125 -4.70 10.41 -2.97
CA HIS A 125 -5.37 10.65 -1.69
C HIS A 125 -6.83 11.10 -1.87
N ASN A 126 -7.08 12.00 -2.82
CA ASN A 126 -8.41 12.57 -3.05
C ASN A 126 -9.37 11.62 -3.79
N ILE A 127 -8.85 10.69 -4.61
CA ILE A 127 -9.66 9.68 -5.30
C ILE A 127 -10.18 8.62 -4.32
N ILE A 128 -9.41 8.27 -3.29
CA ILE A 128 -9.81 7.26 -2.32
C ILE A 128 -10.93 7.82 -1.43
N SER A 129 -12.14 7.29 -1.60
CA SER A 129 -13.30 7.63 -0.77
C SER A 129 -13.28 6.83 0.53
N GLY A 130 -13.59 7.45 1.67
CA GLY A 130 -13.57 6.79 3.00
C GLY A 130 -12.20 6.71 3.66
N GLU A 131 -12.13 6.05 4.81
CA GLU A 131 -10.90 5.78 5.59
C GLU A 131 -10.84 4.30 5.97
N GLY A 132 -9.64 3.72 5.93
CA GLY A 132 -9.41 2.33 6.32
C GLY A 132 -9.75 2.04 7.77
N ILE A 133 -10.08 0.78 8.06
CA ILE A 133 -10.52 0.31 9.37
C ILE A 133 -9.36 0.30 10.36
N LEU A 134 -8.12 0.05 9.92
CA LEU A 134 -6.95 -0.02 10.80
C LEU A 134 -6.60 1.32 11.46
N TYR A 135 -7.26 2.40 11.05
CA TYR A 135 -6.98 3.75 11.48
C TYR A 135 -8.21 4.47 12.07
N ARG A 136 -9.31 3.75 12.30
CA ARG A 136 -10.41 4.20 13.15
C ARG A 136 -10.14 3.82 14.60
#